data_AF-A0A832AV67-F1
#
_entry.id   AF-A0A832AV67-F1
#
_cell.length_a   1.000
_cell.length_b   1.000
_cell.length_c   1.000
_cell.angle_alpha   90.00
_cell.angle_beta   90.00
_cell.angle_gamma   90.00
#
_symmetry.space_group_name_H-M   'P 1'
#
loop_
_entity.id
_entity.type
_entity.pdbx_description
1 polymer ?
#
loop_
_entity_poly.entity_id
_entity_poly.type
_entity_poly.pdbx_seq_one_letter_code
_entity_poly.pdbx_strand_id
1 'polypeptide(L)'
;NLASEIKKTSLAIYNKASQYALEKGIIIADTKMEFGIYNGKLMLIDELLTPDSSRFWLVSDYKVGQSQDSFDKQIVRDYLLTLDWNKTYPGPVLPPHIVEKTAKRYREILEMLTR
;
A
#
# COMPACT_ATOMS: atom_id res chain seq x y z
N ASN A 1 6.34 -14.66 -23.39
CA ASN A 1 7.55 -14.69 -22.54
C ASN A 1 7.14 -14.40 -21.09
N LEU A 2 8.00 -14.68 -20.11
CA LEU A 2 7.69 -14.55 -18.67
C LEU A 2 7.22 -13.13 -18.29
N ALA A 3 7.85 -12.08 -18.83
CA ALA A 3 7.46 -10.69 -18.54
C ALA A 3 6.02 -10.38 -18.94
N SER A 4 5.55 -10.92 -20.08
CA SER A 4 4.16 -10.77 -20.51
C SER A 4 3.18 -11.49 -19.58
N GLU A 5 3.57 -12.64 -19.02
CA GLU A 5 2.76 -13.38 -18.06
C GLU A 5 2.66 -12.64 -16.73
N ILE A 6 3.79 -12.13 -16.21
CA ILE A 6 3.83 -11.28 -15.02
C ILE A 6 2.93 -10.05 -15.21
N LYS A 7 3.09 -9.30 -16.31
CA LYS A 7 2.24 -8.13 -16.59
C LYS A 7 0.75 -8.47 -16.61
N LYS A 8 0.37 -9.56 -17.30
CA LYS A 8 -1.02 -9.99 -17.39
C LYS A 8 -1.57 -10.34 -16.00
N THR A 9 -0.81 -11.10 -15.21
CA THR A 9 -1.21 -11.53 -13.86
C THR A 9 -1.30 -10.36 -12.90
N SER A 10 -0.31 -9.46 -12.87
CA SER A 10 -0.32 -8.27 -12.02
C SER A 10 -1.52 -7.37 -12.30
N LEU A 11 -1.83 -7.10 -13.58
CA LEU A 11 -2.98 -6.28 -13.95
C LEU A 11 -4.30 -6.96 -13.59
N ALA A 12 -4.41 -8.28 -13.76
CA ALA A 12 -5.62 -9.02 -13.39
C ALA A 12 -5.87 -8.98 -11.87
N ILE A 13 -4.83 -9.18 -11.06
CA ILE A 13 -4.91 -9.07 -9.59
C ILE A 13 -5.28 -7.64 -9.19
N TYR A 14 -4.58 -6.64 -9.71
CA TYR A 14 -4.83 -5.24 -9.39
C TYR A 14 -6.26 -4.82 -9.76
N ASN A 15 -6.74 -5.15 -10.96
CA ASN A 15 -8.08 -4.79 -11.40
C ASN A 15 -9.16 -5.43 -10.53
N LYS A 16 -8.98 -6.70 -10.15
CA LYS A 16 -9.93 -7.38 -9.27
C LYS A 16 -9.96 -6.73 -7.88
N ALA A 17 -8.78 -6.45 -7.32
CA ALA A 17 -8.67 -5.84 -6.01
C ALA A 17 -9.16 -4.39 -5.96
N SER A 18 -8.84 -3.59 -6.98
CA SER A 18 -9.25 -2.19 -7.05
C SER A 18 -10.76 -2.06 -7.23
N GLN A 19 -11.40 -2.93 -8.03
CA GLN A 19 -12.85 -3.00 -8.15
C GLN A 19 -13.51 -3.32 -6.80
N TYR A 20 -13.03 -4.38 -6.12
CA TYR A 20 -13.53 -4.76 -4.80
C TYR A 20 -13.36 -3.65 -3.75
N ALA A 21 -12.17 -3.04 -3.69
CA ALA A 21 -11.90 -1.94 -2.75
C ALA A 21 -12.77 -0.71 -3.05
N LEU A 22 -13.04 -0.42 -4.32
CA LEU A 22 -13.87 0.72 -4.71
C LEU A 22 -15.32 0.55 -4.22
N GLU A 23 -15.87 -0.66 -4.24
CA GLU A 23 -17.18 -0.98 -3.64
C GLU A 23 -17.21 -0.70 -2.13
N LYS A 24 -16.06 -0.77 -1.47
CA LYS A 24 -15.87 -0.44 -0.05
C LYS A 24 -15.50 1.03 0.19
N GLY A 25 -15.52 1.87 -0.84
CA GLY A 25 -15.16 3.29 -0.73
C GLY A 25 -13.66 3.57 -0.66
N ILE A 26 -12.83 2.62 -1.10
CA ILE A 26 -11.36 2.72 -1.08
C ILE A 26 -10.80 2.70 -2.49
N ILE A 27 -9.89 3.62 -2.78
CA ILE A 27 -9.06 3.62 -3.98
C ILE A 27 -7.71 3.00 -3.63
N ILE A 28 -7.32 1.96 -4.38
CA ILE A 28 -5.95 1.45 -4.39
C ILE A 28 -5.20 2.21 -5.47
N ALA A 29 -4.34 3.15 -5.11
CA ALA A 29 -3.66 4.02 -6.07
C ALA A 29 -2.56 3.28 -6.83
N ASP A 30 -1.80 2.46 -6.11
CA ASP A 30 -0.76 1.59 -6.63
C ASP A 30 -0.47 0.44 -5.65
N THR A 31 0.21 -0.59 -6.14
CA THR A 31 0.65 -1.73 -5.33
C THR A 31 1.92 -2.35 -5.91
N LYS A 32 2.78 -2.91 -5.05
CA LYS A 32 3.92 -3.75 -5.42
C LYS A 32 3.55 -5.21 -5.22
N MET A 33 3.80 -6.03 -6.23
CA MET A 33 3.68 -7.48 -6.15
C MET A 33 5.05 -8.12 -6.37
N GLU A 34 5.31 -9.22 -5.66
CA GLU A 34 6.48 -10.06 -5.93
C GLU A 34 6.04 -11.41 -6.47
N PHE A 35 6.80 -11.89 -7.46
CA PHE A 35 6.58 -13.18 -8.09
C PHE A 35 7.85 -14.00 -8.06
N GLY A 36 7.71 -15.27 -7.67
CA GLY A 36 8.74 -16.29 -7.80
C GLY A 36 8.41 -17.27 -8.93
N ILE A 37 9.36 -18.16 -9.22
CA ILE A 37 9.15 -19.34 -10.05
C ILE A 37 9.31 -20.57 -9.18
N TYR A 38 8.29 -21.42 -9.12
CA TYR A 38 8.33 -22.69 -8.41
C TYR A 38 7.88 -23.82 -9.34
N ASN A 39 8.72 -24.84 -9.51
CA ASN A 39 8.49 -25.95 -10.46
C ASN A 39 8.11 -25.48 -11.88
N GLY A 40 8.80 -24.44 -12.36
CA GLY A 40 8.58 -23.87 -13.70
C GLY A 40 7.28 -23.06 -13.85
N LYS A 41 6.54 -22.82 -12.76
CA LYS A 41 5.31 -22.02 -12.75
C LYS A 41 5.51 -20.69 -12.05
N LEU A 42 4.90 -19.64 -12.57
CA LEU A 42 4.83 -18.34 -11.91
C LEU A 42 3.99 -18.46 -10.63
N MET A 43 4.53 -17.98 -9.52
CA MET A 43 3.90 -18.03 -8.20
C MET A 43 3.91 -16.63 -7.59
N LEU A 44 2.75 -16.17 -7.11
CA LEU A 44 2.69 -14.97 -6.29
C LEU A 44 3.28 -15.29 -4.91
N ILE A 45 4.14 -14.41 -4.42
CA ILE A 45 4.81 -14.53 -3.12
C ILE A 45 4.66 -13.21 -2.34
N ASP A 46 5.33 -13.13 -1.18
CA ASP A 46 5.33 -11.95 -0.29
C ASP A 46 3.91 -11.59 0.20
N GLU A 47 3.79 -10.45 0.88
CA GLU A 47 2.51 -9.81 1.14
C GLU A 47 1.88 -9.26 -0.14
N LEU A 48 0.55 -9.15 -0.13
CA LEU A 48 -0.23 -8.65 -1.25
C LEU A 48 -1.31 -7.70 -0.75
N LEU A 49 -1.38 -6.52 -1.37
CA LEU A 49 -2.47 -5.55 -1.15
C LEU A 49 -2.62 -5.16 0.33
N THR A 50 -1.49 -5.01 1.02
CA THR A 50 -1.40 -4.51 2.39
C THR A 50 -1.06 -3.02 2.38
N PRO A 51 -1.30 -2.28 3.49
CA PRO A 51 -0.86 -0.87 3.61
C PRO A 51 0.67 -0.69 3.58
N ASP A 52 1.41 -1.79 3.60
CA ASP A 52 2.85 -1.80 3.45
C ASP A 52 3.30 -1.82 1.98
N SER A 53 2.55 -2.56 1.16
CA SER A 53 2.84 -2.80 -0.26
C SER A 53 2.04 -1.91 -1.20
N SER A 54 1.02 -1.20 -0.69
CA SER A 54 0.03 -0.47 -1.49
C SER A 54 -0.32 0.89 -0.89
N ARG A 55 -0.74 1.81 -1.75
CA ARG A 55 -1.28 3.10 -1.33
C ARG A 55 -2.81 3.09 -1.34
N PHE A 56 -3.42 3.48 -0.23
CA PHE A 56 -4.88 3.48 -0.06
C PHE A 56 -5.39 4.89 0.20
N TRP A 57 -6.42 5.29 -0.55
CA TRP A 57 -7.13 6.56 -0.37
C TRP A 57 -8.62 6.33 -0.18
N LEU A 58 -9.28 7.18 0.59
CA LEU A 58 -10.74 7.17 0.68
C LEU A 58 -11.35 7.89 -0.52
N VAL A 59 -12.39 7.30 -1.10
CA VAL A 59 -13.16 7.91 -2.19
C VAL A 59 -13.76 9.25 -1.75
N SER A 60 -14.21 9.36 -0.50
CA SER A 60 -14.81 10.58 0.05
C SER A 60 -13.87 11.78 0.04
N ASP A 61 -12.57 11.53 0.16
CA ASP A 61 -11.55 12.56 0.37
C ASP A 61 -10.71 12.79 -0.89
N TYR A 62 -10.86 11.92 -1.90
CA TYR A 62 -10.08 11.94 -3.12
C TYR A 62 -10.34 13.21 -3.95
N LYS A 63 -9.26 13.93 -4.29
CA LYS A 63 -9.31 15.10 -5.19
C LYS A 63 -8.12 15.12 -6.14
N VAL A 64 -8.39 15.26 -7.42
CA VAL A 64 -7.34 15.40 -8.45
C VAL A 64 -6.53 16.69 -8.21
N GLY A 65 -5.21 16.62 -8.44
CA GLY A 65 -4.32 17.79 -8.39
C GLY A 65 -3.72 18.10 -7.02
N GLN A 66 -3.90 17.23 -6.02
CA GLN A 66 -3.28 17.37 -4.70
C GLN A 66 -2.74 16.04 -4.16
N SER A 67 -2.00 16.09 -3.05
CA SER A 67 -1.69 14.91 -2.24
C SER A 67 -2.95 14.40 -1.56
N GLN A 68 -3.04 13.08 -1.39
CA GLN A 68 -4.17 12.42 -0.75
C GLN A 68 -3.79 12.00 0.67
N ASP A 69 -4.79 11.92 1.55
CA ASP A 69 -4.60 11.37 2.89
C ASP A 69 -4.17 9.90 2.79
N SER A 70 -3.03 9.58 3.40
CA SER A 70 -2.50 8.23 3.43
C SER A 70 -3.12 7.41 4.54
N PHE A 71 -3.43 6.15 4.19
CA PHE A 71 -3.85 5.11 5.11
C PHE A 71 -2.79 4.00 5.23
N ASP A 72 -1.55 4.33 4.92
CA ASP A 72 -0.45 3.41 4.65
C ASP A 72 0.89 3.94 5.21
N LYS A 73 2.00 3.29 4.85
CA LYS A 73 3.37 3.70 5.26
C LYS A 73 3.72 5.16 4.95
N GLN A 74 2.97 5.84 4.08
CA GLN A 74 3.27 7.22 3.72
C GLN A 74 3.20 8.17 4.92
N ILE A 75 2.41 7.87 5.97
CA ILE A 75 2.39 8.66 7.22
C ILE A 75 3.79 8.71 7.86
N VAL A 76 4.45 7.56 7.96
CA VAL A 76 5.80 7.45 8.52
C VAL A 76 6.81 8.10 7.57
N ARG A 77 6.68 7.88 6.26
CA ARG A 77 7.58 8.50 5.26
C ARG A 77 7.51 10.01 5.30
N ASP A 78 6.30 10.58 5.33
CA ASP A 78 6.08 12.03 5.36
C ASP A 78 6.65 12.62 6.64
N TYR A 79 6.43 11.97 7.80
CA TYR A 79 7.06 12.39 9.06
C TYR A 79 8.58 12.38 8.96
N LEU A 80 9.19 11.29 8.48
CA LEU A 80 10.65 11.18 8.36
C LEU A 80 11.25 12.24 7.42
N LEU A 81 10.51 12.68 6.40
CA LEU A 81 10.93 13.75 5.49
C LEU A 81 10.92 15.14 6.14
N THR A 82 10.27 15.31 7.29
CA THR A 82 10.33 16.56 8.07
C THR A 82 11.56 16.69 8.95
N LEU A 83 12.29 15.60 9.15
CA LEU A 83 13.46 15.55 10.02
C LEU A 83 14.74 15.86 9.23
N ASP A 84 15.72 16.47 9.89
CA ASP A 84 17.10 16.58 9.37
C ASP A 84 17.84 15.25 9.57
N TRP A 85 17.30 14.18 8.95
CA TRP A 85 17.86 12.84 9.00
C TRP A 85 18.32 12.43 7.60
N ASN A 86 19.62 12.17 7.46
CA ASN A 86 20.27 11.76 6.22
C ASN A 86 19.93 10.33 5.74
N LYS A 87 18.93 9.68 6.34
CA LYS A 87 18.49 8.31 6.03
C LYS A 87 19.55 7.23 6.29
N THR A 88 20.50 7.49 7.20
CA THR A 88 21.50 6.51 7.64
C THR A 88 21.17 5.94 9.01
N TYR A 89 21.58 4.70 9.26
CA TYR A 89 21.41 4.06 10.57
C TYR A 89 22.29 4.74 11.64
N PRO A 90 21.81 4.90 12.90
CA PRO A 90 20.48 4.53 13.40
C PRO A 90 19.37 5.49 12.95
N GLY A 91 18.19 4.93 12.65
CA GLY A 91 17.01 5.73 12.35
C GLY A 91 16.44 6.43 13.58
N PRO A 92 15.72 7.55 13.41
CA PRO A 92 15.10 8.27 14.52
C PRO A 92 13.99 7.44 15.17
N VAL A 93 13.79 7.64 16.47
CA VAL A 93 12.63 7.07 17.18
C VAL A 93 11.38 7.83 16.76
N LEU A 94 10.35 7.10 16.31
CA LEU A 94 9.08 7.70 15.95
C LEU A 94 8.31 8.16 17.20
N PRO A 95 7.77 9.39 17.23
CA PRO A 95 6.91 9.84 18.31
C PRO A 95 5.68 8.93 18.47
N PRO A 96 5.17 8.73 19.70
CA PRO A 96 4.01 7.85 19.95
C PRO A 96 2.80 8.17 19.08
N HIS A 97 2.49 9.46 18.87
CA HIS A 97 1.35 9.88 18.06
C HIS A 97 1.46 9.48 16.57
N ILE A 98 2.68 9.40 16.01
CA ILE A 98 2.89 8.92 14.63
C ILE A 98 2.66 7.41 14.56
N VAL A 99 3.16 6.67 15.56
CA VAL A 99 2.95 5.22 15.67
C VAL A 99 1.46 4.90 15.81
N GLU A 100 0.77 5.57 16.72
CA GLU A 100 -0.67 5.40 16.96
C GLU A 100 -1.50 5.76 15.73
N LYS A 101 -1.19 6.90 15.06
CA LYS A 101 -1.87 7.31 13.83
C LYS A 101 -1.70 6.26 12.73
N THR A 102 -0.49 5.76 12.54
CA THR A 102 -0.19 4.72 11.53
C THR A 102 -0.95 3.44 11.85
N ALA A 103 -0.86 2.95 13.09
CA ALA A 103 -1.55 1.73 13.51
C ALA A 103 -3.08 1.83 13.42
N LYS A 104 -3.64 3.01 13.69
CA LYS A 104 -5.08 3.29 13.53
C LYS A 104 -5.49 3.16 12.07
N ARG A 105 -4.76 3.80 11.15
CA ARG A 105 -5.05 3.77 9.71
C ARG A 105 -4.99 2.36 9.12
N TYR A 106 -4.05 1.53 9.57
CA TYR A 106 -3.96 0.13 9.15
C TYR A 106 -5.18 -0.68 9.58
N ARG A 107 -5.66 -0.47 10.81
CA ARG A 107 -6.88 -1.13 11.32
C ARG A 107 -8.12 -0.66 10.56
N GLU A 108 -8.23 0.62 10.25
CA GLU A 108 -9.34 1.16 9.46
C GLU A 108 -9.42 0.49 8.08
N ILE A 109 -8.31 0.41 7.33
CA ILE A 109 -8.29 -0.26 6.02
C ILE A 109 -8.62 -1.74 6.13
N LEU A 110 -8.06 -2.43 7.13
CA LEU A 110 -8.37 -3.85 7.36
C LEU A 110 -9.88 -4.05 7.61
N GLU A 111 -10.47 -3.25 8.49
CA GLU A 111 -11.90 -3.36 8.82
C GLU A 111 -12.78 -3.07 7.61
N MET A 112 -12.49 -2.01 6.84
CA MET A 112 -13.25 -1.65 5.65
C MET A 112 -13.16 -2.69 4.53
N LEU A 113 -12.00 -3.32 4.34
CA LEU A 113 -11.80 -4.30 3.28
C LEU A 113 -12.32 -5.70 3.63
N THR A 114 -12.46 -6.04 4.90
CA THR A 114 -12.78 -7.42 5.33
C THR A 114 -14.16 -7.60 5.95
N ARG A 115 -14.90 -6.51 6.20
CA ARG A 115 -16.29 -6.53 6.66
C ARG A 115 -17.19 -5.97 5.57
#